data_AF-A0A7S1QDW3-F1
#
_entry.id   AF-A0A7S1QDW3-F1
#
_cell.length_a   1.000
_cell.length_b   1.000
_cell.length_c   1.000
_cell.angle_alpha   90.00
_cell.angle_beta   90.00
_cell.angle_gamma   90.00
#
_symmetry.space_group_name_H-M   'P 1'
#
loop_
_entity.id
_entity.type
_entity.pdbx_description
1 polymer ?
#
loop_
_entity_poly.entity_id
_entity_poly.type
_entity_poly.pdbx_seq_one_letter_code
_entity_poly.pdbx_strand_id
1 'polypeptide(L)'
;HGPLVKGGLLSDAQDTFLRLFCVGAGVRRDVVEHGLGRDAVAVLSSCGLLVDVLGGLGGGSEYCVGAVQLFPFSGLLLATDWPSETLGPEGDAVMAIGTDSMELCLCLGEGPARTSCAVGAAVLDLCTGSGVAALYAALCGAARVVAVDVSPRACMFAKVNAALNGLDITVHCGDLYAALPPTESPFDLILAN
;
A
#
# COMPACT_ATOMS: atom_id res chain seq x y z
N HIS A 1 -6.19 0.18 28.43
CA HIS A 1 -5.30 0.47 27.28
C HIS A 1 -4.82 1.90 27.38
N GLY A 2 -3.60 2.12 27.87
CA GLY A 2 -2.97 3.44 27.89
C GLY A 2 -2.51 3.85 26.48
N PRO A 3 -2.21 5.13 26.25
CA PRO A 3 -1.71 5.59 24.96
C PRO A 3 -0.41 4.84 24.62
N LEU A 4 -0.33 4.28 23.41
CA LEU A 4 0.85 3.55 22.91
C LEU A 4 2.08 4.45 22.79
N VAL A 5 1.91 5.78 22.91
CA VAL A 5 2.97 6.78 22.94
C VAL A 5 2.69 7.72 24.11
N LYS A 6 3.61 7.80 25.08
CA LYS A 6 3.52 8.79 26.18
C LYS A 6 3.40 10.19 25.56
N GLY A 7 2.39 10.94 26.00
CA GLY A 7 1.94 12.19 25.36
C GLY A 7 3.05 13.20 25.08
N GLY A 8 3.02 13.77 23.88
CA GLY A 8 3.89 14.87 23.44
C GLY A 8 4.63 14.67 22.12
N LEU A 9 4.76 13.44 21.60
CA LEU A 9 5.50 13.18 20.36
C LEU A 9 4.66 13.25 19.07
N LEU A 10 3.36 12.95 19.15
CA LEU A 10 2.47 12.86 18.00
C LEU A 10 1.22 13.71 18.25
N SER A 11 0.70 14.32 17.18
CA SER A 11 -0.64 14.89 17.18
C SER A 11 -1.71 13.80 17.30
N ASP A 12 -2.91 14.16 17.75
CA ASP A 12 -4.04 13.24 17.84
C ASP A 12 -4.37 12.59 16.49
N ALA A 13 -4.21 13.34 15.39
CA ALA A 13 -4.36 12.84 14.03
C ALA A 13 -3.35 11.71 13.73
N GLN A 14 -2.07 11.94 14.04
CA GLN A 14 -1.00 10.96 13.80
C GLN A 14 -1.16 9.71 14.67
N ASP A 15 -1.47 9.86 15.97
CA ASP A 15 -1.72 8.73 16.87
C ASP A 15 -2.93 7.90 16.39
N THR A 16 -4.02 8.56 16.00
CA THR A 16 -5.22 7.87 15.49
C THR A 16 -4.90 7.13 14.19
N PHE A 17 -4.20 7.78 13.26
CA PHE A 17 -3.84 7.18 11.98
C PHE A 17 -2.94 5.94 12.15
N LEU A 18 -1.89 6.03 12.98
CA LEU A 18 -1.00 4.91 13.25
C LEU A 18 -1.73 3.73 13.88
N ARG A 19 -2.64 4.00 14.82
CA ARG A 19 -3.46 2.96 15.46
C ARG A 19 -4.32 2.23 14.45
N LEU A 20 -5.00 2.96 13.55
CA LEU A 20 -5.89 2.38 12.56
C LEU A 20 -5.16 1.60 11.47
N PHE A 21 -4.09 2.17 10.90
CA PHE A 21 -3.52 1.68 9.64
C PHE A 21 -2.16 1.00 9.77
N CYS A 22 -1.40 1.23 10.86
CA CYS A 22 -0.10 0.58 11.05
C CYS A 22 -0.14 -0.52 12.11
N VAL A 23 -0.96 -0.32 13.16
CA VAL A 23 -1.07 -1.25 14.30
C VAL A 23 -2.27 -2.19 14.19
N GLY A 24 -3.36 -1.76 13.54
CA GLY A 24 -4.58 -2.55 13.41
C GLY A 24 -5.44 -2.53 14.68
N ALA A 25 -5.37 -1.45 15.46
CA ALA A 25 -6.17 -1.29 16.67
C ALA A 25 -7.59 -0.80 16.35
N GLY A 26 -8.58 -1.33 17.06
CA GLY A 26 -9.92 -0.75 17.11
C GLY A 26 -9.89 0.59 17.86
N VAL A 27 -10.36 1.65 17.22
CA VAL A 27 -10.38 3.01 17.79
C VAL A 27 -11.82 3.50 17.87
N ARG A 28 -12.22 4.06 19.00
CA ARG A 28 -13.59 4.57 19.16
C ARG A 28 -13.92 5.63 18.11
N ARG A 29 -15.14 5.59 17.56
CA ARG A 29 -15.60 6.49 16.49
C ARG A 29 -15.38 7.97 16.81
N ASP A 30 -15.69 8.40 18.02
CA ASP A 30 -15.52 9.79 18.46
C ASP A 30 -14.04 10.22 18.53
N VAL A 31 -13.14 9.31 18.91
CA VAL A 31 -11.70 9.56 18.90
C VAL A 31 -11.19 9.68 17.46
N VAL A 32 -11.67 8.83 16.54
CA VAL A 32 -11.31 8.92 15.12
C VAL A 32 -11.78 10.24 14.50
N GLU A 33 -13.03 10.65 14.76
CA GLU A 33 -13.54 11.93 14.27
C GLU A 33 -12.81 13.14 14.87
N HIS A 34 -12.42 13.07 16.14
CA HIS A 34 -11.63 14.12 16.78
C HIS A 34 -10.23 14.22 16.18
N GLY A 35 -9.56 13.09 15.97
CA GLY A 35 -8.18 13.04 15.45
C GLY A 35 -8.09 13.39 13.96
N LEU A 36 -8.94 12.79 13.12
CA LEU A 36 -8.84 12.93 11.65
C LEU A 36 -9.77 14.00 11.08
N GLY A 37 -10.79 14.42 11.84
CA GLY A 37 -11.87 15.27 11.34
C GLY A 37 -12.95 14.48 10.59
N ARG A 38 -14.19 14.94 10.69
CA ARG A 38 -15.36 14.23 10.13
C ARG A 38 -15.32 14.06 8.62
N ASP A 39 -14.79 15.03 7.89
CA ASP A 39 -14.72 14.96 6.42
C ASP A 39 -13.76 13.85 5.98
N ALA A 40 -12.58 13.76 6.59
CA ALA A 40 -11.63 12.69 6.31
C ALA A 40 -12.20 11.32 6.68
N VAL A 41 -12.89 11.22 7.83
CA VAL A 41 -13.57 9.99 8.25
C VAL A 41 -14.64 9.58 7.24
N ALA A 42 -15.46 10.51 6.76
CA ALA A 42 -16.48 10.22 5.76
C ALA A 42 -15.87 9.72 4.45
N VAL A 43 -14.78 10.35 3.98
CA VAL A 43 -14.06 9.90 2.79
C VAL A 43 -13.49 8.50 2.99
N LEU A 44 -12.74 8.26 4.09
CA LEU A 44 -12.14 6.96 4.38
C LEU A 44 -13.20 5.85 4.49
N SER A 45 -14.33 6.11 5.13
CA SER A 45 -15.44 5.15 5.18
C SER A 45 -16.06 4.92 3.79
N SER A 46 -16.28 5.96 2.99
CA SER A 46 -16.85 5.82 1.64
C SER A 46 -15.93 5.05 0.68
N CYS A 47 -14.62 5.14 0.88
CA CYS A 47 -13.61 4.36 0.15
C CYS A 47 -13.43 2.94 0.70
N GLY A 48 -14.14 2.58 1.78
CA GLY A 48 -13.98 1.29 2.45
C GLY A 48 -12.65 1.11 3.19
N LEU A 49 -11.91 2.19 3.45
CA LEU A 49 -10.64 2.17 4.18
C LEU A 49 -10.82 2.20 5.70
N LEU A 50 -11.98 2.66 6.17
CA LEU A 50 -12.35 2.68 7.58
C LEU A 50 -13.65 1.88 7.77
N VAL A 51 -13.56 0.78 8.50
CA VAL A 51 -14.67 -0.14 8.75
C VAL A 51 -15.18 0.05 10.16
N ASP A 52 -16.47 0.28 10.26
CA ASP A 52 -17.20 0.34 11.52
C ASP A 52 -17.42 -1.07 12.09
N VAL A 53 -17.09 -1.28 13.36
CA VAL A 53 -17.25 -2.55 14.07
C VAL A 53 -18.00 -2.35 15.39
N LEU A 54 -18.65 -3.43 15.86
CA LEU A 54 -19.47 -3.45 17.08
C LEU A 54 -20.66 -2.47 17.05
N GLY A 55 -21.48 -2.54 16.00
CA GLY A 55 -22.81 -1.93 15.95
C GLY A 55 -23.90 -2.93 16.39
N GLY A 56 -24.39 -2.81 17.63
CA GLY A 56 -25.50 -3.63 18.11
C GLY A 56 -26.86 -3.24 17.49
N LEU A 57 -27.90 -4.04 17.77
CA LEU A 57 -29.30 -3.90 17.28
C LEU A 57 -30.05 -2.62 17.76
N GLY A 58 -29.38 -1.50 18.02
CA GLY A 58 -30.05 -0.31 18.54
C GLY A 58 -29.25 1.01 18.65
N GLY A 59 -28.02 1.10 18.15
CA GLY A 59 -27.24 2.34 18.23
C GLY A 59 -25.91 2.23 17.51
N GLY A 60 -25.44 3.34 16.93
CA GLY A 60 -24.39 3.39 15.91
C GLY A 60 -23.04 2.77 16.29
N SER A 61 -22.19 2.61 15.28
CA SER A 61 -20.85 2.02 15.36
C SER A 61 -20.03 2.61 16.51
N GLU A 62 -19.55 1.77 17.43
CA GLU A 62 -18.78 2.23 18.58
C GLU A 62 -17.27 2.37 18.25
N TYR A 63 -16.75 1.48 17.40
CA TYR A 63 -15.34 1.45 17.02
C TYR A 63 -15.17 1.41 15.50
N CYS A 64 -14.00 1.87 15.06
CA CYS A 64 -13.53 1.77 13.70
C CYS A 64 -12.21 0.97 13.66
N VAL A 65 -11.98 0.26 12.56
CA VAL A 65 -10.70 -0.38 12.22
C VAL A 65 -10.28 0.04 10.81
N GLY A 66 -8.98 0.09 10.55
CA GLY A 66 -8.47 0.29 9.19
C GLY A 66 -8.64 -0.99 8.36
N ALA A 67 -9.13 -0.88 7.12
CA ALA A 67 -9.32 -2.02 6.23
C ALA A 67 -8.02 -2.52 5.59
N VAL A 68 -7.00 -1.67 5.56
CA VAL A 68 -5.68 -1.95 4.95
C VAL A 68 -4.57 -1.66 5.94
N GLN A 69 -3.44 -2.32 5.75
CA GLN A 69 -2.20 -2.02 6.46
C GLN A 69 -1.37 -1.03 5.64
N LEU A 70 -0.85 0.00 6.29
CA LEU A 70 0.21 0.86 5.79
C LEU A 70 1.56 0.43 6.36
N PHE A 71 2.47 0.05 5.48
CA PHE A 71 3.79 -0.45 5.79
C PHE A 71 4.88 0.47 5.22
N PRO A 72 5.71 1.11 6.08
CA PRO A 72 6.85 1.89 5.61
C PRO A 72 8.03 0.97 5.24
N PHE A 73 8.61 1.17 4.05
CA PHE A 73 9.77 0.41 3.59
C PHE A 73 10.70 1.28 2.73
N SER A 74 11.93 1.49 3.19
CA SER A 74 13.00 2.13 2.40
C SER A 74 12.61 3.45 1.70
N GLY A 75 11.82 4.29 2.37
CA GLY A 75 11.34 5.57 1.82
C GLY A 75 9.99 5.50 1.11
N LEU A 76 9.42 4.30 0.95
CA LEU A 76 8.06 4.10 0.48
C LEU A 76 7.09 3.93 1.66
N LEU A 77 5.83 4.29 1.43
CA LEU A 77 4.69 3.92 2.26
C LEU A 77 3.74 3.07 1.40
N LEU A 78 3.49 1.83 1.82
CA LEU A 78 2.77 0.84 1.02
C LEU A 78 1.48 0.40 1.71
N ALA A 79 0.36 0.54 1.02
CA ALA A 79 -0.91 -0.06 1.41
C ALA A 79 -0.98 -1.51 0.91
N THR A 80 -1.44 -2.42 1.76
CA THR A 80 -1.72 -3.83 1.46
C THR A 80 -2.93 -4.29 2.27
N ASP A 81 -3.52 -5.44 1.93
CA ASP A 81 -4.45 -6.07 2.86
C ASP A 81 -3.71 -6.53 4.13
N TRP A 82 -4.43 -6.60 5.26
CA TRP A 82 -3.83 -7.13 6.48
C TRP A 82 -3.41 -8.60 6.28
N PRO A 83 -2.27 -9.04 6.86
CA PRO A 83 -1.78 -10.41 6.70
C PRO A 83 -2.68 -11.48 7.34
N SER A 84 -3.64 -11.07 8.19
CA SER A 84 -4.65 -11.95 8.76
C SER A 84 -5.90 -12.01 7.86
N GLU A 85 -6.40 -13.22 7.60
CA GLU A 85 -7.65 -13.48 6.86
C GLU A 85 -8.92 -12.83 7.49
N THR A 86 -8.80 -12.23 8.67
CA THR A 86 -9.91 -11.63 9.42
C THR A 86 -10.46 -10.33 8.83
N LEU A 87 -9.72 -9.61 7.98
CA LEU A 87 -10.11 -8.28 7.49
C LEU A 87 -9.98 -8.12 5.96
N GLY A 88 -9.55 -9.15 5.23
CA GLY A 88 -9.40 -9.12 3.76
C GLY A 88 -10.56 -9.79 3.02
N PRO A 89 -10.79 -9.46 1.74
CA PRO A 89 -11.73 -10.20 0.91
C PRO A 89 -11.22 -11.63 0.67
N GLU A 90 -12.05 -12.64 0.94
CA GLU A 90 -11.71 -14.04 0.69
C GLU A 90 -11.31 -14.26 -0.78
N GLY A 91 -10.11 -14.80 -1.01
CA GLY A 91 -9.65 -15.25 -2.33
C GLY A 91 -9.13 -14.18 -3.29
N ASP A 92 -9.12 -12.89 -2.90
CA ASP A 92 -8.55 -11.79 -3.70
C ASP A 92 -7.75 -10.81 -2.82
N ALA A 93 -7.13 -11.28 -1.74
CA ALA A 93 -6.32 -10.44 -0.87
C ALA A 93 -4.98 -10.09 -1.52
N VAL A 94 -4.57 -8.81 -1.45
CA VAL A 94 -3.23 -8.36 -1.84
C VAL A 94 -2.30 -8.54 -0.66
N MET A 95 -1.37 -9.48 -0.77
CA MET A 95 -0.49 -9.90 0.31
C MET A 95 0.29 -8.73 0.93
N ALA A 96 0.46 -8.80 2.26
CA ALA A 96 1.32 -7.90 3.00
C ALA A 96 2.78 -8.02 2.54
N ILE A 97 3.58 -6.98 2.77
CA ILE A 97 4.99 -6.94 2.35
C ILE A 97 5.80 -7.95 3.17
N GLY A 98 6.22 -9.03 2.53
CA GLY A 98 7.06 -10.07 3.10
C GLY A 98 8.56 -9.79 2.94
N THR A 99 9.38 -10.62 3.58
CA THR A 99 10.85 -10.53 3.48
C THR A 99 11.35 -10.84 2.08
N ASP A 100 10.68 -11.72 1.35
CA ASP A 100 10.92 -12.04 -0.06
C ASP A 100 10.82 -10.80 -0.96
N SER A 101 9.75 -10.02 -0.80
CA SER A 101 9.53 -8.77 -1.53
C SER A 101 10.60 -7.73 -1.19
N MET A 102 10.97 -7.64 0.09
CA MET A 102 12.03 -6.72 0.54
C MET A 102 13.40 -7.12 -0.02
N GLU A 103 13.74 -8.41 0.00
CA GLU A 103 14.98 -8.94 -0.55
C GLU A 103 15.09 -8.64 -2.06
N LEU A 104 14.03 -8.89 -2.83
CA LEU A 104 13.97 -8.53 -4.25
C LEU A 104 14.22 -7.04 -4.47
N CYS A 105 13.58 -6.17 -3.69
CA CYS A 105 13.81 -4.72 -3.77
C CYS A 105 15.27 -4.37 -3.49
N LEU A 106 15.84 -4.90 -2.41
CA LEU A 106 17.22 -4.61 -2.00
C LEU A 106 18.25 -5.17 -3.00
N CYS A 107 17.93 -6.22 -3.75
CA CYS A 107 18.76 -6.67 -4.88
C CYS A 107 18.90 -5.62 -5.99
N LEU A 108 17.98 -4.66 -6.09
CA LEU A 108 18.09 -3.55 -7.03
C LEU A 108 19.15 -2.53 -6.62
N GLY A 109 19.54 -2.50 -5.35
CA GLY A 109 20.44 -1.51 -4.75
C GLY A 109 19.78 -0.75 -3.60
N GLU A 110 20.57 0.06 -2.90
CA GLU A 110 20.12 0.82 -1.74
C GLU A 110 19.44 2.14 -2.15
N GLY A 111 18.10 2.18 -2.16
CA GLY A 111 17.29 3.38 -2.29
C GLY A 111 17.68 4.34 -3.44
N PRO A 112 17.47 5.65 -3.31
CA PRO A 112 17.83 6.65 -4.34
C PRO A 112 19.35 6.84 -4.52
N ALA A 113 20.19 5.90 -4.06
CA ALA A 113 21.63 5.97 -4.28
C ALA A 113 21.99 5.67 -5.74
N ARG A 114 23.09 6.26 -6.20
CA ARG A 114 23.58 6.19 -7.59
C ARG A 114 24.07 4.80 -8.04
N THR A 115 23.91 3.79 -7.20
CA THR A 115 24.37 2.41 -7.41
C THR A 115 23.20 1.46 -7.31
N SER A 116 22.23 1.63 -8.21
CA SER A 116 21.15 0.67 -8.44
C SER A 116 21.18 0.20 -9.90
N CYS A 117 20.86 -1.07 -10.15
CA CYS A 117 20.71 -1.58 -11.51
C CYS A 117 19.46 -1.03 -12.22
N ALA A 118 18.54 -0.40 -11.48
CA ALA A 118 17.36 0.25 -12.04
C ALA A 118 17.66 1.66 -12.58
N VAL A 119 18.78 2.29 -12.24
CA VAL A 119 19.07 3.69 -12.64
C VAL A 119 19.03 3.82 -14.17
N GLY A 120 18.09 4.63 -14.68
CA GLY A 120 17.93 4.87 -16.11
C GLY A 120 17.33 3.70 -16.92
N ALA A 121 16.99 2.59 -16.28
CA ALA A 121 16.44 1.41 -16.94
C ALA A 121 14.96 1.57 -17.30
N ALA A 122 14.52 0.92 -18.38
CA ALA A 122 13.14 0.55 -18.60
C ALA A 122 12.84 -0.77 -17.88
N VAL A 123 12.03 -0.71 -16.83
CA VAL A 123 11.74 -1.84 -15.93
C VAL A 123 10.35 -2.40 -16.19
N LEU A 124 10.23 -3.72 -16.22
CA LEU A 124 8.97 -4.46 -16.16
C LEU A 124 8.87 -5.22 -14.83
N ASP A 125 7.77 -5.07 -14.11
CA ASP A 125 7.45 -5.84 -12.92
C ASP A 125 6.25 -6.76 -13.19
N LEU A 126 6.47 -8.07 -13.18
CA LEU A 126 5.46 -9.10 -13.44
C LEU A 126 4.91 -9.64 -12.12
N CYS A 127 3.59 -9.84 -12.07
CA CYS A 127 2.89 -10.22 -10.84
C CYS A 127 3.13 -9.19 -9.72
N THR A 128 2.98 -7.91 -10.08
CA THR A 128 3.42 -6.76 -9.26
C THR A 128 2.77 -6.69 -7.88
N GLY A 129 1.60 -7.33 -7.68
CA GLY A 129 0.87 -7.32 -6.42
C GLY A 129 0.57 -5.89 -5.94
N SER A 130 1.12 -5.52 -4.79
CA SER A 130 1.00 -4.17 -4.22
C SER A 130 1.79 -3.09 -4.97
N GLY A 131 2.63 -3.49 -5.93
CA GLY A 131 3.53 -2.60 -6.65
C GLY A 131 4.87 -2.36 -5.97
N VAL A 132 5.20 -3.06 -4.88
CA VAL A 132 6.38 -2.76 -4.05
C VAL A 132 7.69 -2.74 -4.85
N ALA A 133 7.92 -3.74 -5.71
CA ALA A 133 9.14 -3.83 -6.52
C ALA A 133 9.17 -2.78 -7.63
N ALA A 134 8.07 -2.59 -8.37
CA ALA A 134 7.90 -1.52 -9.35
C ALA A 134 8.17 -0.13 -8.76
N LEU A 135 7.57 0.18 -7.61
CA LEU A 135 7.72 1.47 -6.94
C LEU A 135 9.12 1.67 -6.39
N TYR A 136 9.74 0.61 -5.88
CA TYR A 136 11.13 0.67 -5.44
C TYR A 136 12.08 0.93 -6.61
N ALA A 137 11.86 0.29 -7.77
CA ALA A 137 12.62 0.57 -8.99
C ALA A 137 12.45 2.03 -9.46
N ALA A 138 11.23 2.57 -9.41
CA ALA A 138 10.97 3.99 -9.71
C ALA A 138 11.71 4.92 -8.73
N LEU A 139 11.67 4.61 -7.43
CA LEU A 139 12.40 5.36 -6.39
C LEU A 139 13.93 5.30 -6.60
N CYS A 140 14.45 4.18 -7.09
CA CYS A 140 15.86 4.00 -7.45
C CYS A 140 16.25 4.71 -8.76
N GLY A 141 15.34 5.39 -9.44
CA GLY A 141 15.63 6.20 -10.61
C GLY A 141 15.50 5.46 -11.95
N ALA A 142 14.65 4.44 -12.03
CA ALA A 142 14.21 3.90 -13.31
C ALA A 142 13.69 5.01 -14.24
N ALA A 143 14.05 4.95 -15.52
CA ALA A 143 13.58 5.91 -16.51
C ALA A 143 12.10 5.67 -16.87
N ARG A 144 11.66 4.41 -16.78
CA ARG A 144 10.29 3.98 -16.99
C ARG A 144 10.04 2.70 -16.21
N VAL A 145 8.85 2.59 -15.60
CA VAL A 145 8.41 1.36 -14.93
C VAL A 145 7.04 0.97 -15.44
N VAL A 146 6.92 -0.28 -15.88
CA VAL A 146 5.66 -0.92 -16.25
C VAL A 146 5.42 -2.06 -15.27
N ALA A 147 4.24 -2.12 -14.68
CA ALA A 147 3.82 -3.13 -13.74
C ALA A 147 2.62 -3.90 -14.30
N VAL A 148 2.59 -5.22 -14.11
CA VAL A 148 1.52 -6.09 -14.60
C VAL A 148 1.03 -6.99 -13.48
N ASP A 149 -0.30 -7.11 -13.37
CA ASP A 149 -0.93 -8.14 -12.56
C ASP A 149 -2.21 -8.65 -13.23
N VAL A 150 -2.56 -9.91 -12.96
CA VAL A 150 -3.83 -10.48 -13.39
C VAL A 150 -4.98 -10.05 -12.47
N SER A 151 -4.71 -9.76 -11.19
CA SER A 151 -5.72 -9.29 -10.25
C SER A 151 -6.02 -7.80 -10.47
N PRO A 152 -7.28 -7.43 -10.78
CA PRO A 152 -7.68 -6.03 -10.86
C PRO A 152 -7.47 -5.29 -9.53
N ARG A 153 -7.58 -5.99 -8.40
CA ARG A 153 -7.34 -5.42 -7.07
C ARG A 153 -5.86 -5.10 -6.88
N ALA A 154 -4.95 -6.02 -7.21
CA ALA A 154 -3.51 -5.77 -7.19
C ALA A 154 -3.14 -4.54 -8.05
N CYS A 155 -3.66 -4.46 -9.27
CA CYS A 155 -3.46 -3.28 -10.13
C CYS A 155 -3.98 -1.98 -9.49
N MET A 156 -5.10 -2.03 -8.76
CA MET A 156 -5.60 -0.87 -8.01
C MET A 156 -4.67 -0.49 -6.86
N PHE A 157 -4.17 -1.45 -6.08
CA PHE A 157 -3.19 -1.20 -5.03
C PHE A 157 -1.88 -0.61 -5.58
N ALA A 158 -1.34 -1.15 -6.66
CA ALA A 158 -0.16 -0.60 -7.31
C ALA A 158 -0.34 0.87 -7.71
N LYS A 159 -1.50 1.23 -8.28
CA LYS A 159 -1.84 2.63 -8.63
C LYS A 159 -2.00 3.52 -7.40
N VAL A 160 -2.68 3.04 -6.35
CA VAL A 160 -2.86 3.78 -5.10
C VAL A 160 -1.51 4.01 -4.43
N ASN A 161 -0.65 3.00 -4.39
CA ASN A 161 0.68 3.10 -3.80
C ASN A 161 1.59 4.02 -4.62
N ALA A 162 1.47 4.02 -5.96
CA ALA A 162 2.15 5.01 -6.81
C ALA A 162 1.74 6.43 -6.43
N ALA A 163 0.44 6.70 -6.35
CA ALA A 163 -0.09 8.00 -5.96
C ALA A 163 0.32 8.40 -4.53
N LEU A 164 0.29 7.46 -3.58
CA LEU A 164 0.67 7.68 -2.18
C LEU A 164 2.14 8.10 -2.04
N ASN A 165 3.01 7.61 -2.92
CA ASN A 165 4.44 7.92 -2.92
C ASN A 165 4.83 9.02 -3.92
N GLY A 166 3.88 9.55 -4.70
CA GLY A 166 4.16 10.54 -5.74
C GLY A 166 5.07 10.01 -6.85
N LEU A 167 5.02 8.70 -7.13
CA LEU A 167 5.81 8.02 -8.16
C LEU A 167 4.94 7.74 -9.38
N ASP A 168 5.56 7.78 -10.56
CA ASP A 168 4.90 7.50 -11.83
C ASP A 168 5.28 6.10 -12.33
N ILE A 169 4.27 5.24 -12.50
CA ILE A 169 4.41 3.90 -13.07
C ILE A 169 3.21 3.64 -13.98
N THR A 170 3.40 2.85 -15.04
CA THR A 170 2.29 2.35 -15.87
C THR A 170 1.83 1.00 -15.37
N VAL A 171 0.54 0.81 -15.14
CA VAL A 171 -0.02 -0.46 -14.63
C VAL A 171 -0.99 -1.06 -15.63
N HIS A 172 -0.69 -2.26 -16.13
CA HIS A 172 -1.56 -3.06 -17.00
C HIS A 172 -2.19 -4.22 -16.21
N CYS A 173 -3.48 -4.43 -16.41
CA CYS A 173 -4.20 -5.54 -15.79
C CYS A 173 -4.43 -6.65 -16.83
N GLY A 174 -3.89 -7.83 -16.58
CA GLY A 174 -4.00 -8.97 -17.48
C GLY A 174 -2.90 -10.01 -17.25
N ASP A 175 -2.86 -11.00 -18.13
CA ASP A 175 -1.95 -12.13 -18.01
C ASP A 175 -0.54 -11.80 -18.54
N LEU A 176 0.41 -11.64 -17.62
CA LEU A 176 1.85 -11.53 -17.90
C LEU A 176 2.14 -10.63 -19.12
N TYR A 177 2.91 -11.14 -20.10
CA TYR A 177 3.25 -10.41 -21.31
C TYR A 177 2.06 -10.16 -22.25
N ALA A 178 0.98 -10.95 -22.16
CA ALA A 178 -0.20 -10.78 -23.01
C ALA A 178 -0.97 -9.49 -22.70
N ALA A 179 -0.79 -8.93 -21.51
CA ALA A 179 -1.34 -7.63 -21.13
C ALA A 179 -0.57 -6.44 -21.74
N LEU A 180 0.65 -6.66 -22.24
CA LEU A 180 1.53 -5.58 -22.67
C LEU A 180 1.30 -5.21 -24.14
N PRO A 181 1.03 -3.94 -24.46
CA PRO A 181 1.06 -3.49 -25.84
C PRO A 181 2.51 -3.52 -26.37
N PRO A 182 2.73 -3.78 -27.67
CA PRO A 182 4.08 -3.85 -28.25
C PRO A 182 4.94 -2.60 -28.02
N THR A 183 4.28 -1.45 -27.82
CA THR A 183 4.90 -0.15 -27.52
C THR A 183 5.61 -0.09 -26.16
N GLU A 184 5.36 -1.03 -25.25
CA GLU A 184 6.04 -1.05 -23.96
C GLU A 184 7.44 -1.66 -24.03
N SER A 185 7.73 -2.47 -25.05
CA SER A 185 9.04 -3.12 -25.22
C SER A 185 10.04 -2.22 -25.97
N PRO A 186 11.36 -2.40 -25.79
CA PRO A 186 12.03 -3.38 -24.92
C PRO A 186 12.16 -2.91 -23.45
N PHE A 187 12.54 -3.85 -22.57
CA PHE A 187 12.88 -3.60 -21.17
C PHE A 187 14.33 -4.01 -20.91
N ASP A 188 15.01 -3.26 -20.05
CA ASP A 188 16.39 -3.53 -19.62
C ASP A 188 16.42 -4.46 -18.39
N LEU A 189 15.35 -4.44 -17.59
CA LEU A 189 15.22 -5.18 -16.34
C LEU A 189 13.80 -5.74 -16.19
N ILE A 190 13.70 -7.00 -15.79
CA ILE A 190 12.43 -7.66 -15.48
C ILE A 190 12.49 -8.15 -14.03
N LEU A 191 11.49 -7.76 -13.25
CA LEU A 191 11.26 -8.18 -11.87
C LEU A 191 10.11 -9.19 -11.85
N ALA A 192 10.26 -10.21 -11.02
CA ALA A 192 9.22 -11.21 -10.76
C ALA A 192 9.47 -11.82 -9.39
N ASN A 193 8.46 -11.77 -8.52
CA ASN A 193 8.41 -12.46 -7.22
C ASN A 193 7.46 -13.65 -7.31
#